data_AF-A0A1F5X1S0-F1
#
_entry.id   AF-A0A1F5X1S0-F1
#
_cell.length_a   1.000
_cell.length_b   1.000
_cell.length_c   1.000
_cell.angle_alpha   90.00
_cell.angle_beta   90.00
_cell.angle_gamma   90.00
#
_symmetry.space_group_name_H-M   'P 1'
#
loop_
_entity.id
_entity.type
_entity.pdbx_description
1 polymer ?
#
loop_
_entity_poly.entity_id
_entity_poly.type
_entity_poly.pdbx_seq_one_letter_code
_entity_poly.pdbx_strand_id
1 'polypeptide(L)'
;MRMAEEQTSDFETVYKKARRQVLRTEKKLQGAGIFHGWPLGQKNLDYPKNYEFMNRFAKDNAKGAPAAKEDSDDKIINSWELSRPWKGKYGNVHIVRNGDGKISKVFEPTLDPANTRLVMMARTSNARMESTMREAEEKGMKTLRKMISFFQWHCYYVDGSFLEDAKSGVTYHIRKGRPTLAYRKDRFLCALCLHPLAYYEGTWAGAMTPSDEAIAHLLMVRGDEKFFWRKANQIPLEDPRSGV
;
A
#
# COMPACT_ATOMS: atom_id res chain seq x y z
N MET A 1 19.73 23.13 15.40
CA MET A 1 19.37 22.84 13.99
C MET A 1 20.28 21.79 13.33
N ARG A 2 21.56 21.64 13.72
CA ARG A 2 22.47 20.59 13.17
C ARG A 2 22.19 19.14 13.61
N MET A 3 21.49 18.90 14.73
CA MET A 3 21.24 17.53 15.23
C MET A 3 20.12 16.76 14.50
N ALA A 4 19.24 17.44 13.76
CA ALA A 4 18.15 16.78 13.04
C ALA A 4 18.60 16.20 11.69
N GLU A 5 19.65 16.77 11.08
CA GLU A 5 20.17 16.33 9.77
C GLU A 5 21.02 15.04 9.89
N GLU A 6 21.81 14.89 10.96
CA GLU A 6 22.61 13.68 11.19
C GLU A 6 21.75 12.42 11.40
N GLN A 7 20.64 12.53 12.16
CA GLN A 7 19.71 11.39 12.40
C GLN A 7 18.95 10.96 11.13
N THR A 8 18.63 11.89 10.23
CA THR A 8 17.96 11.54 8.97
C THR A 8 18.86 10.80 7.98
N SER A 9 20.16 11.10 7.98
CA SER A 9 21.13 10.45 7.09
C SER A 9 21.39 8.97 7.45
N ASP A 10 21.36 8.67 8.74
CA ASP A 10 21.52 7.31 9.28
C ASP A 10 20.29 6.46 8.94
N PHE A 11 19.08 7.01 9.14
CA PHE A 11 17.84 6.32 8.82
C PHE A 11 17.75 5.96 7.33
N GLU A 12 18.07 6.90 6.41
CA GLU A 12 18.02 6.64 4.97
C GLU A 12 19.06 5.59 4.52
N THR A 13 20.21 5.55 5.18
CA THR A 13 21.27 4.57 4.91
C THR A 13 20.89 3.18 5.40
N VAL A 14 20.41 3.07 6.64
CA VAL A 14 19.87 1.82 7.23
C VAL A 14 18.73 1.29 6.36
N TYR A 15 17.86 2.20 5.93
CA TYR A 15 16.73 1.92 5.06
C TYR A 15 17.15 1.30 3.72
N LYS A 16 18.07 1.96 2.99
CA LYS A 16 18.58 1.46 1.70
C LYS A 16 19.23 0.08 1.85
N LYS A 17 19.95 -0.15 2.97
CA LYS A 17 20.58 -1.44 3.26
C LYS A 17 19.54 -2.54 3.51
N ALA A 18 18.53 -2.27 4.34
CA ALA A 18 17.45 -3.20 4.63
C ALA A 18 16.64 -3.54 3.36
N ARG A 19 16.30 -2.54 2.53
CA ARG A 19 15.60 -2.77 1.25
C ARG A 19 16.39 -3.65 0.29
N ARG A 20 17.70 -3.45 0.16
CA ARG A 20 18.57 -4.33 -0.66
C ARG A 20 18.58 -5.77 -0.16
N GLN A 21 18.55 -5.98 1.16
CA GLN A 21 18.51 -7.31 1.74
C GLN A 21 17.18 -8.02 1.44
N VAL A 22 16.05 -7.32 1.59
CA VAL A 22 14.72 -7.83 1.22
C VAL A 22 14.69 -8.30 -0.24
N LEU A 23 15.10 -7.44 -1.18
CA LEU A 23 15.08 -7.78 -2.61
C LEU A 23 15.99 -8.98 -2.95
N ARG A 24 17.14 -9.11 -2.26
CA ARG A 24 18.01 -10.29 -2.43
C ARG A 24 17.37 -11.56 -1.91
N THR A 25 16.68 -11.50 -0.77
CA THR A 25 15.97 -12.65 -0.19
C THR A 25 14.81 -13.07 -1.09
N GLU A 26 14.00 -12.12 -1.56
CA GLU A 26 12.91 -12.39 -2.50
C GLU A 26 13.41 -13.08 -3.77
N LYS A 27 14.48 -12.57 -4.40
CA LYS A 27 15.07 -13.18 -5.59
C LYS A 27 15.58 -14.60 -5.33
N LYS A 28 16.13 -14.86 -4.14
CA LYS A 28 16.54 -16.22 -3.74
C LYS A 28 15.34 -17.15 -3.58
N LEU A 29 14.26 -16.69 -2.93
CA LEU A 29 13.04 -17.47 -2.74
C LEU A 29 12.33 -17.75 -4.07
N GLN A 30 12.34 -16.79 -5.01
CA GLN A 30 11.87 -16.97 -6.39
C GLN A 30 12.69 -18.04 -7.12
N GLY A 31 14.03 -17.96 -7.07
CA GLY A 31 14.92 -18.95 -7.70
C GLY A 31 14.79 -20.36 -7.10
N ALA A 32 14.38 -20.48 -5.84
CA ALA A 32 14.10 -21.75 -5.17
C ALA A 32 12.69 -22.29 -5.43
N GLY A 33 11.83 -21.56 -6.16
CA GLY A 33 10.44 -21.94 -6.38
C GLY A 33 9.55 -21.88 -5.13
N ILE A 34 10.00 -21.18 -4.08
CA ILE A 34 9.31 -21.06 -2.78
C ILE A 34 8.40 -19.82 -2.75
N PHE A 35 8.71 -18.81 -3.58
CA PHE A 35 7.93 -17.59 -3.70
C PHE A 35 7.13 -17.60 -5.02
N HIS A 36 5.81 -17.52 -4.91
CA HIS A 36 4.87 -17.41 -6.04
C HIS A 36 4.16 -16.04 -6.09
N GLY A 37 4.48 -15.16 -5.14
CA GLY A 37 3.80 -13.91 -4.89
C GLY A 37 4.18 -12.84 -5.89
N TRP A 38 3.54 -11.68 -5.74
CA TRP A 38 3.85 -10.54 -6.58
C TRP A 38 5.23 -9.98 -6.25
N PRO A 39 6.09 -9.73 -7.24
CA PRO A 39 7.40 -9.17 -6.97
C PRO A 39 7.31 -7.73 -6.46
N LEU A 40 8.22 -7.35 -5.56
CA LEU A 40 8.29 -5.97 -5.06
C LEU A 40 8.63 -4.99 -6.19
N GLY A 41 7.65 -4.21 -6.64
CA GLY A 41 7.86 -3.04 -7.51
C GLY A 41 8.11 -3.33 -8.99
N GLN A 42 7.40 -4.28 -9.60
CA GLN A 42 7.37 -4.41 -11.06
C GLN A 42 6.43 -3.36 -11.68
N LYS A 43 6.97 -2.49 -12.54
CA LYS A 43 6.19 -1.53 -13.33
C LYS A 43 5.23 -2.18 -14.34
N ASN A 44 5.46 -3.45 -14.71
CA ASN A 44 4.63 -4.22 -15.63
C ASN A 44 4.34 -5.60 -15.02
N LEU A 45 3.05 -5.90 -14.83
CA LEU A 45 2.53 -7.15 -14.29
C LEU A 45 2.55 -8.26 -15.35
N ASP A 46 3.68 -8.98 -15.48
CA ASP A 46 3.66 -10.30 -16.11
C ASP A 46 3.33 -11.36 -15.04
N TYR A 47 2.12 -11.91 -15.11
CA TYR A 47 1.65 -12.92 -14.17
C TYR A 47 2.47 -14.22 -14.30
N PRO A 48 2.89 -14.86 -13.19
CA PRO A 48 3.50 -16.18 -13.24
C PRO A 48 2.56 -17.21 -13.90
N LYS A 49 3.10 -18.10 -14.75
CA LYS A 49 2.34 -19.11 -15.50
C LYS A 49 1.45 -20.01 -14.62
N ASN A 50 1.80 -20.15 -13.35
CA ASN A 50 1.19 -21.02 -12.35
C ASN A 50 -0.17 -20.53 -11.83
N TYR A 51 -0.57 -19.29 -12.14
CA TYR A 51 -1.89 -18.77 -11.80
C TYR A 51 -2.82 -18.78 -13.02
N GLU A 52 -3.06 -19.96 -13.60
CA GLU A 52 -3.95 -20.12 -14.77
C GLU A 52 -5.33 -19.49 -14.58
N PHE A 53 -5.89 -19.54 -13.37
CA PHE A 53 -7.16 -18.90 -13.04
C PHE A 53 -7.09 -17.36 -13.18
N MET A 54 -6.03 -16.73 -12.67
CA MET A 54 -5.84 -15.28 -12.77
C MET A 54 -5.45 -14.87 -14.19
N ASN A 55 -4.71 -15.70 -14.92
CA ASN A 55 -4.42 -15.52 -16.35
C ASN A 55 -5.70 -15.60 -17.19
N ARG A 56 -6.66 -16.46 -16.82
CA ARG A 56 -7.97 -16.55 -17.47
C ARG A 56 -8.80 -15.30 -17.19
N PHE A 57 -8.85 -14.84 -15.94
CA PHE A 57 -9.49 -13.57 -15.56
C PHE A 57 -8.86 -12.36 -16.23
N ALA A 58 -7.53 -12.29 -16.32
CA ALA A 58 -6.82 -11.23 -17.03
C ALA A 58 -7.11 -11.28 -18.54
N LYS A 59 -7.16 -12.46 -19.15
CA LYS A 59 -7.53 -12.64 -20.57
C LYS A 59 -8.99 -12.29 -20.84
N ASP A 60 -9.89 -12.64 -19.95
CA ASP A 60 -11.32 -12.34 -20.11
C ASP A 60 -11.62 -10.86 -19.87
N ASN A 61 -10.85 -10.17 -19.02
CA ASN A 61 -10.88 -8.71 -18.90
C ASN A 61 -10.13 -7.98 -20.02
N ALA A 62 -9.13 -8.61 -20.63
CA ALA A 62 -8.40 -8.06 -21.80
C ALA A 62 -9.17 -8.20 -23.11
N LYS A 63 -10.22 -9.04 -23.18
CA LYS A 63 -11.18 -9.09 -24.30
C LYS A 63 -12.03 -7.81 -24.32
N GLY A 64 -11.42 -6.72 -24.79
CA GLY A 64 -12.06 -5.41 -24.91
C GLY A 64 -11.14 -4.24 -24.51
N ALA A 65 -9.99 -4.52 -23.90
CA ALA A 65 -8.98 -3.50 -23.68
C ALA A 65 -8.24 -3.27 -25.01
N PRO A 66 -8.22 -2.04 -25.57
CA PRO A 66 -7.36 -1.75 -26.71
C PRO A 66 -5.91 -2.05 -26.31
N ALA A 67 -5.19 -2.78 -27.17
CA ALA A 67 -3.77 -3.02 -26.98
C ALA A 67 -3.08 -1.69 -26.69
N ALA A 68 -2.35 -1.61 -25.58
CA ALA A 68 -1.56 -0.45 -25.25
C ALA A 68 -0.60 -0.20 -26.42
N LYS A 69 -0.82 0.89 -27.16
CA LYS A 69 0.13 1.34 -28.16
C LYS A 69 1.34 1.86 -27.38
N GLU A 70 2.40 1.08 -27.36
CA GLU A 70 3.74 1.60 -27.10
C GLU A 70 4.08 2.61 -28.21
N ASP A 71 4.66 3.74 -27.81
CA ASP A 71 5.08 4.89 -28.64
C ASP A 71 4.01 5.91 -29.07
N SER A 72 3.31 6.51 -28.10
CA SER A 72 2.75 7.86 -28.30
C SER A 72 3.60 8.88 -27.52
N ASP A 73 3.99 9.98 -28.17
CA ASP A 73 4.59 11.19 -27.53
C ASP A 73 3.61 11.89 -26.54
N ASP A 74 2.45 11.29 -26.32
CA ASP A 74 1.40 11.77 -25.45
C ASP A 74 1.82 11.71 -23.99
N LYS A 75 1.81 12.86 -23.31
CA LYS A 75 2.19 13.00 -21.91
C LYS A 75 0.96 13.25 -21.04
N ILE A 76 0.75 12.42 -20.03
CA ILE A 76 -0.26 12.67 -18.99
C ILE A 76 0.18 13.91 -18.18
N ILE A 77 -0.61 14.98 -18.25
CA ILE A 77 -0.43 16.23 -17.50
C ILE A 77 -1.02 16.06 -16.10
N ASN A 78 -2.19 15.46 -16.00
CA ASN A 78 -2.90 15.26 -14.74
C ASN A 78 -3.78 14.02 -14.80
N SER A 79 -4.04 13.41 -13.66
CA SER A 79 -4.90 12.24 -13.54
C SER A 79 -5.65 12.26 -12.21
N TRP A 80 -6.92 11.91 -12.23
CA TRP A 80 -7.69 11.66 -11.01
C TRP A 80 -8.72 10.56 -11.21
N GLU A 81 -8.98 9.80 -10.15
CA GLU A 81 -10.03 8.79 -10.11
C GLU A 81 -11.39 9.46 -9.88
N LEU A 82 -12.42 8.96 -10.57
CA LEU A 82 -13.78 9.38 -10.31
C LEU A 82 -14.36 8.63 -9.11
N SER A 83 -14.62 9.37 -8.03
CA SER A 83 -15.34 8.85 -6.85
C SER A 83 -16.83 8.56 -7.12
N ARG A 84 -17.37 9.03 -8.25
CA ARG A 84 -18.74 8.77 -8.70
C ARG A 84 -18.76 8.31 -10.15
N PRO A 85 -19.65 7.39 -10.53
CA PRO A 85 -19.68 6.87 -11.89
C PRO A 85 -20.05 7.98 -12.88
N TRP A 86 -19.28 8.12 -13.95
CA TRP A 86 -19.59 8.99 -15.08
C TRP A 86 -20.16 8.14 -16.21
N LYS A 87 -21.39 8.47 -16.64
CA LYS A 87 -22.16 7.66 -17.61
C LYS A 87 -22.25 6.17 -17.21
N GLY A 88 -22.42 5.91 -15.90
CA GLY A 88 -22.55 4.55 -15.36
C GLY A 88 -21.25 3.77 -15.25
N LYS A 89 -20.08 4.39 -15.47
CA LYS A 89 -18.77 3.74 -15.35
C LYS A 89 -17.88 4.48 -14.36
N TYR A 90 -17.17 3.73 -13.51
CA TYR A 90 -16.02 4.24 -12.77
C TYR A 90 -14.80 4.28 -13.68
N GLY A 91 -13.84 5.14 -13.34
CA GLY A 91 -12.65 5.27 -14.15
C GLY A 91 -11.76 6.42 -13.73
N ASN A 92 -10.58 6.46 -14.34
CA ASN A 92 -9.66 7.58 -14.24
C ASN A 92 -9.92 8.57 -15.36
N VAL A 93 -9.86 9.85 -15.02
CA VAL A 93 -9.81 10.93 -15.99
C VAL A 93 -8.37 11.37 -16.11
N HIS A 94 -7.84 11.31 -17.33
CA HIS A 94 -6.51 11.78 -17.68
C HIS A 94 -6.61 13.04 -18.54
N ILE A 95 -5.83 14.05 -18.22
CA ILE A 95 -5.56 15.18 -19.10
C ILE A 95 -4.24 14.88 -19.79
N VAL A 96 -4.28 14.71 -21.11
CA VAL A 96 -3.15 14.26 -21.92
C VAL A 96 -2.74 15.39 -22.85
N ARG A 97 -1.44 15.68 -22.93
CA ARG A 97 -0.86 16.52 -23.97
C ARG A 97 -0.39 15.60 -25.09
N ASN A 98 -1.02 15.68 -26.24
CA ASN A 98 -0.66 14.85 -27.38
C ASN A 98 0.68 15.30 -27.99
N GLY A 99 1.32 14.45 -28.79
CA GLY A 99 2.54 14.81 -29.54
C GLY A 99 2.44 16.12 -30.34
N ASP A 100 1.24 16.45 -30.85
CA ASP A 100 0.94 17.70 -31.57
C ASP A 100 0.78 18.94 -30.65
N GLY A 101 1.06 18.81 -29.36
CA GLY A 101 0.91 19.87 -28.35
C GLY A 101 -0.53 20.16 -27.89
N LYS A 102 -1.54 19.56 -28.53
CA LYS A 102 -2.95 19.69 -28.14
C LYS A 102 -3.24 18.98 -26.81
N ILE A 103 -4.17 19.53 -26.04
CA ILE A 103 -4.63 18.93 -24.78
C ILE A 103 -5.94 18.19 -25.04
N SER A 104 -5.99 16.92 -24.65
CA SER A 104 -7.16 16.07 -24.74
C SER A 104 -7.54 15.50 -23.36
N LYS A 105 -8.82 15.15 -23.21
CA LYS A 105 -9.34 14.47 -22.01
C LYS A 105 -9.62 13.01 -22.37
N VAL A 106 -8.96 12.09 -21.68
CA VAL A 106 -9.15 10.65 -21.85
C VAL A 106 -9.84 10.10 -20.61
N PHE A 107 -10.85 9.26 -20.80
CA PHE A 107 -11.49 8.51 -19.73
C PHE A 107 -11.10 7.04 -19.86
N GLU A 108 -10.47 6.51 -18.83
CA GLU A 108 -10.08 5.11 -18.73
C GLU A 108 -11.03 4.42 -17.75
N PRO A 109 -11.93 3.54 -18.23
CA PRO A 109 -12.83 2.81 -17.35
C PRO A 109 -12.02 1.91 -16.41
N THR A 110 -12.35 1.95 -15.12
CA THR A 110 -11.79 1.03 -14.12
C THR A 110 -12.87 0.07 -13.64
N LEU A 111 -12.43 -1.01 -12.99
CA LEU A 111 -13.33 -1.82 -12.18
C LEU A 111 -13.99 -0.94 -11.12
N ASP A 112 -15.25 -1.26 -10.80
CA ASP A 112 -15.96 -0.67 -9.68
C ASP A 112 -15.06 -0.65 -8.42
N PRO A 113 -14.91 0.51 -7.73
CA PRO A 113 -14.04 0.63 -6.56
C PRO A 113 -14.26 -0.47 -5.51
N ALA A 114 -15.49 -0.96 -5.34
CA ALA A 114 -15.76 -2.08 -4.44
C ALA A 114 -15.10 -3.39 -4.92
N ASN A 115 -15.19 -3.71 -6.21
CA ASN A 115 -14.48 -4.85 -6.80
C ASN A 115 -12.96 -4.68 -6.73
N THR A 116 -12.44 -3.48 -7.02
CA THR A 116 -11.01 -3.18 -6.89
C THR A 116 -10.54 -3.44 -5.46
N ARG A 117 -11.32 -3.05 -4.46
CA ARG A 117 -11.02 -3.29 -3.04
C ARG A 117 -11.03 -4.78 -2.69
N LEU A 118 -12.01 -5.54 -3.16
CA LEU A 118 -12.06 -6.99 -2.95
C LEU A 118 -10.85 -7.70 -3.56
N VAL A 119 -10.46 -7.29 -4.77
CA VAL A 119 -9.27 -7.80 -5.45
C VAL A 119 -8.00 -7.43 -4.68
N MET A 120 -7.86 -6.19 -4.22
CA MET A 120 -6.74 -5.78 -3.36
C MET A 120 -6.70 -6.57 -2.06
N MET A 121 -7.85 -6.90 -1.47
CA MET A 121 -7.94 -7.73 -0.26
C MET A 121 -7.42 -9.14 -0.51
N ALA A 122 -7.88 -9.80 -1.57
CA ALA A 122 -7.41 -11.13 -1.94
C ALA A 122 -5.90 -11.13 -2.22
N ARG A 123 -5.41 -10.15 -2.98
CA ARG A 123 -3.97 -10.01 -3.31
C ARG A 123 -3.12 -9.72 -2.08
N THR A 124 -3.59 -8.88 -1.17
CA THR A 124 -2.92 -8.60 0.11
C THR A 124 -2.81 -9.86 0.96
N SER A 125 -3.87 -10.66 1.04
CA SER A 125 -3.85 -11.94 1.75
C SER A 125 -2.82 -12.88 1.15
N ASN A 126 -2.83 -13.04 -0.18
CA ASN A 126 -1.88 -13.91 -0.88
C ASN A 126 -0.43 -13.44 -0.67
N ALA A 127 -0.16 -12.14 -0.87
CA ALA A 127 1.17 -11.57 -0.68
C ALA A 127 1.72 -11.84 0.73
N ARG A 128 0.87 -11.78 1.76
CA ARG A 128 1.29 -12.08 3.14
C ARG A 128 1.54 -13.55 3.39
N MET A 129 0.65 -14.42 2.93
CA MET A 129 0.81 -15.87 3.10
C MET A 129 2.15 -16.36 2.55
N GLU A 130 2.66 -15.70 1.51
CA GLU A 130 3.90 -16.07 0.85
C GLU A 130 5.15 -15.33 1.36
N SER A 131 5.01 -14.05 1.74
CA SER A 131 6.15 -13.22 2.15
C SER A 131 6.37 -13.13 3.66
N THR A 132 5.32 -13.38 4.46
CA THR A 132 5.38 -13.23 5.92
C THR A 132 5.68 -14.57 6.57
N MET A 133 6.90 -14.70 7.10
CA MET A 133 7.25 -15.85 7.96
C MET A 133 6.50 -15.76 9.30
N ARG A 134 5.87 -16.86 9.72
CA ARG A 134 5.10 -16.94 10.97
C ARG A 134 5.93 -16.51 12.18
N GLU A 135 7.15 -17.00 12.29
CA GLU A 135 8.05 -16.74 13.43
C GLU A 135 8.42 -15.26 13.52
N ALA A 136 8.54 -14.58 12.38
CA ALA A 136 8.80 -13.15 12.32
C ALA A 136 7.58 -12.37 12.82
N GLU A 137 6.38 -12.72 12.38
CA GLU A 137 5.14 -12.10 12.84
C GLU A 137 4.91 -12.34 14.34
N GLU A 138 5.17 -13.55 14.85
CA GLU A 138 5.11 -13.83 16.29
C GLU A 138 6.07 -12.96 17.10
N LYS A 139 7.27 -12.70 16.56
CA LYS A 139 8.23 -11.79 17.18
C LYS A 139 7.74 -10.35 17.15
N GLY A 140 7.19 -9.88 16.02
CA GLY A 140 6.57 -8.56 15.90
C GLY A 140 5.43 -8.38 16.90
N MET A 141 4.53 -9.36 17.01
CA MET A 141 3.44 -9.38 17.99
C MET A 141 3.95 -9.30 19.44
N LYS A 142 4.98 -10.07 19.80
CA LYS A 142 5.61 -10.00 21.14
C LYS A 142 6.21 -8.63 21.44
N THR A 143 6.81 -7.98 20.44
CA THR A 143 7.34 -6.62 20.57
C THR A 143 6.21 -5.62 20.77
N LEU A 144 5.18 -5.64 19.91
CA LEU A 144 4.05 -4.74 19.97
C LEU A 144 3.33 -4.81 21.32
N ARG A 145 3.11 -6.02 21.85
CA ARG A 145 2.50 -6.24 23.18
C ARG A 145 3.19 -5.49 24.31
N LYS A 146 4.51 -5.29 24.24
CA LYS A 146 5.29 -4.55 25.24
C LYS A 146 5.16 -3.03 25.11
N MET A 147 4.67 -2.55 23.96
CA MET A 147 4.63 -1.13 23.61
C MET A 147 3.25 -0.49 23.80
N ILE A 148 2.19 -1.29 23.86
CA ILE A 148 0.81 -0.82 23.96
C ILE A 148 0.18 -1.27 25.27
N SER A 149 -0.90 -0.59 25.67
CA SER A 149 -1.65 -0.96 26.87
C SER A 149 -2.27 -2.35 26.76
N PHE A 150 -2.67 -2.92 27.90
CA PHE A 150 -3.38 -4.19 27.94
C PHE A 150 -4.64 -4.17 27.06
N PHE A 151 -5.42 -3.08 27.10
CA PHE A 151 -6.65 -2.94 26.32
C PHE A 151 -6.35 -2.83 24.82
N GLN A 152 -5.39 -2.01 24.41
CA GLN A 152 -4.97 -1.93 23.01
C GLN A 152 -4.45 -3.28 22.50
N TRP A 153 -3.70 -4.02 23.32
CA TRP A 153 -3.26 -5.37 22.99
C TRP A 153 -4.43 -6.34 22.81
N HIS A 154 -5.42 -6.28 23.70
CA HIS A 154 -6.63 -7.09 23.56
C HIS A 154 -7.34 -6.81 22.23
N CYS A 155 -7.57 -5.53 21.89
CA CYS A 155 -8.14 -5.16 20.60
C CYS A 155 -7.28 -5.64 19.42
N TYR A 156 -5.96 -5.46 19.49
CA TYR A 156 -5.07 -5.88 18.42
C TYR A 156 -5.06 -7.40 18.24
N TYR A 157 -5.14 -8.16 19.32
CA TYR A 157 -5.17 -9.61 19.25
C TYR A 157 -6.50 -10.13 18.65
N VAL A 158 -7.62 -9.52 19.02
CA VAL A 158 -8.97 -9.96 18.60
C VAL A 158 -9.32 -9.47 17.18
N ASP A 159 -9.14 -8.17 16.93
CA ASP A 159 -9.58 -7.51 15.69
C ASP A 159 -8.42 -7.21 14.73
N GLY A 160 -7.16 -7.37 15.19
CA GLY A 160 -6.01 -6.92 14.42
C GLY A 160 -5.88 -5.41 14.40
N SER A 161 -6.49 -4.67 15.33
CA SER A 161 -6.41 -3.21 15.34
C SER A 161 -6.49 -2.60 16.74
N PHE A 162 -6.03 -1.36 16.89
CA PHE A 162 -6.21 -0.58 18.12
C PHE A 162 -6.20 0.92 17.84
N LEU A 163 -6.69 1.70 18.79
CA LEU A 163 -6.70 3.16 18.73
C LEU A 163 -5.48 3.75 19.44
N GLU A 164 -4.89 4.79 18.88
CA GLU A 164 -3.79 5.56 19.46
C GLU A 164 -4.08 7.06 19.33
N ASP A 165 -4.13 7.77 20.46
CA ASP A 165 -4.32 9.21 20.48
C ASP A 165 -2.99 9.96 20.40
N ALA A 166 -2.90 10.92 19.50
CA ALA A 166 -1.73 11.78 19.39
C ALA A 166 -1.92 13.12 20.11
N LYS A 167 -0.79 13.78 20.40
CA LYS A 167 -0.77 15.10 21.06
C LYS A 167 -1.44 16.20 20.23
N SER A 168 -1.60 16.02 18.92
CA SER A 168 -2.33 16.93 18.03
C SER A 168 -3.85 16.89 18.22
N GLY A 169 -4.37 15.90 18.94
CA GLY A 169 -5.80 15.59 19.04
C GLY A 169 -6.35 14.81 17.85
N VAL A 170 -5.48 14.23 17.01
CA VAL A 170 -5.84 13.21 16.03
C VAL A 170 -5.78 11.83 16.68
N THR A 171 -6.80 11.01 16.44
CA THR A 171 -6.82 9.61 16.83
C THR A 171 -6.54 8.72 15.62
N TYR A 172 -5.70 7.71 15.84
CA TYR A 172 -5.24 6.78 14.81
C TYR A 172 -5.81 5.40 15.07
N HIS A 173 -6.58 4.87 14.13
CA HIS A 173 -6.93 3.46 14.09
C HIS A 173 -5.84 2.69 13.38
N ILE A 174 -4.88 2.16 14.16
CA ILE A 174 -3.76 1.37 13.66
C ILE A 174 -4.26 -0.05 13.39
N ARG A 175 -4.12 -0.50 12.15
CA ARG A 175 -4.69 -1.76 11.66
C ARG A 175 -3.60 -2.68 11.15
N LYS A 176 -3.70 -3.96 11.49
CA LYS A 176 -2.78 -5.03 11.09
C LYS A 176 -2.84 -5.19 9.58
N GLY A 177 -1.80 -4.68 8.93
CA GLY A 177 -1.66 -4.81 7.50
C GLY A 177 -2.82 -4.18 6.72
N ARG A 178 -3.28 -3.03 7.19
CA ARG A 178 -4.08 -2.11 6.39
C ARG A 178 -3.59 -0.69 6.69
N PRO A 179 -3.85 0.29 5.82
CA PRO A 179 -3.53 1.68 6.12
C PRO A 179 -4.11 2.10 7.48
N THR A 180 -3.42 2.98 8.21
CA THR A 180 -3.95 3.51 9.46
C THR A 180 -5.00 4.57 9.17
N LEU A 181 -6.17 4.51 9.82
CA LEU A 181 -7.17 5.57 9.64
C LEU A 181 -6.89 6.69 10.62
N ALA A 182 -6.75 7.91 10.11
CA ALA A 182 -6.64 9.11 10.93
C ALA A 182 -8.01 9.78 11.00
N TYR A 183 -8.47 10.08 12.20
CA TYR A 183 -9.72 10.81 12.42
C TYR A 183 -9.56 11.78 13.59
N ARG A 184 -10.40 12.81 13.60
CA ARG A 184 -10.40 13.84 14.64
C ARG A 184 -11.83 14.18 14.99
N LYS A 185 -12.18 14.04 16.26
CA LYS A 185 -13.58 14.09 16.73
C LYS A 185 -14.39 13.07 15.91
N ASP A 186 -15.41 13.53 15.20
CA ASP A 186 -16.35 12.68 14.46
C ASP A 186 -16.07 12.64 12.95
N ARG A 187 -14.87 13.03 12.51
CA ARG A 187 -14.52 13.10 11.09
C ARG A 187 -13.23 12.37 10.76
N PHE A 188 -13.29 11.43 9.83
CA PHE A 188 -12.11 10.87 9.19
C PHE A 188 -11.38 11.91 8.35
N LEU A 189 -10.06 11.92 8.45
CA LEU A 189 -9.19 12.81 7.70
C LEU A 189 -8.73 12.12 6.42
N CYS A 190 -8.12 10.94 6.57
CA CYS A 190 -7.67 10.08 5.48
C CYS A 190 -7.23 8.72 6.02
N ALA A 191 -6.93 7.79 5.12
CA ALA A 191 -6.11 6.64 5.40
C ALA A 191 -4.63 6.97 5.17
N LEU A 192 -3.75 6.59 6.09
CA LEU A 192 -2.31 6.79 6.03
C LEU A 192 -1.63 5.44 5.77
N CYS A 193 -0.99 5.34 4.61
CA CYS A 193 -0.25 4.16 4.22
C CYS A 193 1.25 4.46 4.23
N LEU A 194 1.99 3.78 5.10
CA LEU A 194 3.45 3.86 5.15
C LEU A 194 4.00 2.44 5.29
N HIS A 195 4.53 1.92 4.20
CA HIS A 195 5.35 0.72 4.26
C HIS A 195 6.79 1.20 4.37
N PRO A 196 7.47 1.01 5.52
CA PRO A 196 8.84 1.45 5.65
C PRO A 196 9.63 0.81 4.52
N LEU A 197 9.98 -0.48 4.56
CA LEU A 197 11.01 -1.02 3.65
C LEU A 197 10.64 -1.08 2.17
N ALA A 198 9.46 -1.59 1.85
CA ALA A 198 8.94 -1.75 0.50
C ALA A 198 7.48 -2.22 0.59
N TYR A 199 6.76 -2.20 -0.53
CA TYR A 199 5.39 -2.69 -0.62
C TYR A 199 5.16 -3.47 -1.91
N TYR A 200 4.18 -4.38 -1.84
CA TYR A 200 3.70 -5.14 -2.99
C TYR A 200 2.64 -4.30 -3.72
N GLU A 201 2.89 -4.00 -4.99
CA GLU A 201 2.00 -3.18 -5.80
C GLU A 201 0.59 -3.78 -5.88
N GLY A 202 -0.44 -2.93 -5.91
CA GLY A 202 -1.84 -3.39 -5.93
C GLY A 202 -2.29 -4.15 -4.67
N THR A 203 -1.58 -4.00 -3.56
CA THR A 203 -1.92 -4.56 -2.25
C THR A 203 -1.71 -3.53 -1.12
N TRP A 204 -2.10 -3.89 0.10
CA TRP A 204 -1.69 -3.19 1.33
C TRP A 204 -0.57 -3.93 2.09
N ALA A 205 0.10 -4.88 1.45
CA ALA A 205 1.17 -5.64 2.08
C ALA A 205 2.50 -4.91 1.89
N GLY A 206 3.18 -4.63 3.00
CA GLY A 206 4.59 -4.28 2.96
C GLY A 206 5.50 -5.51 2.93
N ALA A 207 6.80 -5.24 2.83
CA ALA A 207 7.84 -6.25 2.97
C ALA A 207 8.14 -6.64 4.43
N MET A 208 7.62 -5.88 5.40
CA MET A 208 7.73 -6.20 6.83
C MET A 208 6.53 -7.03 7.27
N THR A 209 6.66 -7.69 8.43
CA THR A 209 5.52 -8.40 9.02
C THR A 209 4.42 -7.40 9.40
N PRO A 210 3.13 -7.76 9.29
CA PRO A 210 2.04 -6.84 9.60
C PRO A 210 2.13 -6.19 10.98
N SER A 211 2.64 -6.91 11.99
CA SER A 211 2.87 -6.33 13.32
C SER A 211 4.03 -5.35 13.38
N ASP A 212 5.12 -5.58 12.64
CA ASP A 212 6.21 -4.61 12.55
C ASP A 212 5.78 -3.32 11.81
N GLU A 213 4.90 -3.43 10.82
CA GLU A 213 4.29 -2.26 10.17
C GLU A 213 3.43 -1.45 11.13
N ALA A 214 2.61 -2.14 11.95
CA ALA A 214 1.82 -1.49 13.00
C ALA A 214 2.72 -0.78 14.03
N ILE A 215 3.84 -1.41 14.42
CA ILE A 215 4.86 -0.79 15.30
C ILE A 215 5.46 0.45 14.64
N ALA A 216 5.80 0.39 13.35
CA ALA A 216 6.36 1.54 12.64
C ALA A 216 5.39 2.73 12.67
N HIS A 217 4.11 2.49 12.40
CA HIS A 217 3.07 3.51 12.50
C HIS A 217 2.96 4.07 13.92
N LEU A 218 2.91 3.20 14.94
CA LEU A 218 2.84 3.58 16.34
C LEU A 218 4.01 4.49 16.76
N LEU A 219 5.24 4.09 16.40
CA LEU A 219 6.44 4.86 16.71
C LEU A 219 6.46 6.21 16.03
N MET A 220 6.00 6.28 14.78
CA MET A 220 5.92 7.52 14.02
C MET A 220 4.88 8.47 14.61
N VAL A 221 3.70 7.96 14.99
CA VAL A 221 2.66 8.72 15.67
C VAL A 221 3.16 9.29 17.01
N ARG A 222 3.84 8.47 17.83
CA ARG A 222 4.34 8.89 19.16
C ARG A 222 5.58 9.80 19.11
N GLY A 223 6.48 9.55 18.16
CA GLY A 223 7.78 10.20 18.08
C GLY A 223 7.74 11.53 17.32
N ASP A 224 7.34 11.49 16.04
CA ASP A 224 7.24 12.67 15.17
C ASP A 224 6.06 12.52 14.21
N GLU A 225 4.89 12.89 14.73
CA GLU A 225 3.63 12.85 13.99
C GLU A 225 3.70 13.65 12.68
N LYS A 226 4.36 14.81 12.68
CA LYS A 226 4.49 15.64 11.46
C LYS A 226 5.32 14.91 10.40
N PHE A 227 6.38 14.22 10.81
CA PHE A 227 7.15 13.38 9.91
C PHE A 227 6.33 12.21 9.37
N PHE A 228 5.48 11.60 10.20
CA PHE A 228 4.56 10.56 9.75
C PHE A 228 3.66 11.04 8.61
N TRP A 229 2.96 12.17 8.79
CA TRP A 229 2.11 12.76 7.76
C TRP A 229 2.87 13.13 6.48
N ARG A 230 4.11 13.59 6.61
CA ARG A 230 4.96 13.94 5.45
C ARG A 230 5.41 12.72 4.65
N LYS A 231 5.54 11.55 5.27
CA LYS A 231 6.05 10.32 4.64
C LYS A 231 4.97 9.35 4.22
N ALA A 232 3.87 9.27 4.96
CA ALA A 232 2.76 8.41 4.63
C ALA A 232 2.01 8.95 3.40
N ASN A 233 1.59 8.02 2.53
CA ASN A 233 0.61 8.35 1.51
C ASN A 233 -0.72 8.67 2.19
N GLN A 234 -1.27 9.84 1.88
CA GLN A 234 -2.55 10.31 2.38
C GLN A 234 -3.63 9.94 1.36
N ILE A 235 -4.39 8.90 1.68
CA ILE A 235 -5.34 8.26 0.77
C ILE A 235 -6.76 8.68 1.17
N PRO A 236 -7.57 9.25 0.26
CA PRO A 236 -9.00 9.48 0.50
C PRO A 236 -9.73 8.19 0.87
N LEU A 237 -10.78 8.25 1.67
CA LEU A 237 -11.43 7.03 2.16
C LEU A 237 -12.15 6.24 1.07
N GLU A 238 -12.68 6.95 0.07
CA GLU A 238 -13.37 6.40 -1.08
C GLU A 238 -12.47 5.59 -2.02
N ASP A 239 -11.16 5.85 -1.98
CA ASP A 239 -10.17 5.16 -2.79
C ASP A 239 -9.97 3.73 -2.28
N PRO A 240 -10.00 2.69 -3.14
CA PRO A 240 -9.76 1.31 -2.74
C PRO A 240 -8.48 1.12 -1.92
N ARG A 241 -7.44 1.93 -2.18
CA ARG A 241 -6.16 1.88 -1.47
C ARG A 241 -6.28 2.27 0.00
N SER A 242 -7.38 2.88 0.44
CA SER A 242 -7.65 3.22 1.84
C SER A 242 -7.86 1.99 2.74
N GLY A 243 -8.28 0.87 2.14
CA GLY A 243 -8.62 -0.36 2.87
C GLY A 243 -9.86 -0.25 3.76
N VAL A 244 -10.73 0.73 3.51
CA VAL A 244 -12.10 0.88 4.04
C VAL A 244 -13.06 0.49 2.94
#